data_AF-A0AAV8SWP0-F1
#
_entry.id   AF-A0AAV8SWP0-F1
#
_cell.length_a   1.000
_cell.length_b   1.000
_cell.length_c   1.000
_cell.angle_alpha   90.00
_cell.angle_beta   90.00
_cell.angle_gamma   90.00
#
_symmetry.space_group_name_H-M   'P 1'
#
loop_
_entity.id
_entity.type
_entity.pdbx_description
1 polymer ?
#
loop_
_entity_poly.entity_id
_entity_poly.type
_entity_poly.pdbx_seq_one_letter_code
_entity_poly.pdbx_strand_id
1 'polypeptide(L)'
;MERCNEVESLVFDLFANLDATEEQLDFPVLYASAKEGWASSTFIKDPPADAKNMSQLLDTIIGHFPSPKASIDAPFQMMGVRGIC
;
A
#
# COMPACT_ATOMS: atom_id res chain seq x y z
N MET A 1 0.58 -3.39 21.03
CA MET A 1 1.36 -2.32 20.37
C MET A 1 2.72 -2.84 19.94
N GLU A 2 3.46 -3.56 20.80
CA GLU A 2 4.80 -4.09 20.50
C GLU A 2 4.92 -4.80 19.13
N ARG A 3 3.95 -5.66 18.78
CA ARG A 3 4.03 -6.46 17.56
C ARG A 3 3.84 -5.68 16.23
N CYS A 4 3.07 -4.59 16.23
CA CYS A 4 2.87 -3.80 15.00
C CYS A 4 4.14 -3.03 14.65
N ASN A 5 4.71 -2.35 15.65
CA ASN A 5 5.95 -1.61 15.51
C ASN A 5 7.13 -2.54 15.17
N GLU A 6 7.16 -3.74 15.75
CA GLU A 6 8.16 -4.76 15.40
C GLU A 6 8.07 -5.16 13.93
N VAL A 7 6.85 -5.41 13.42
CA VAL A 7 6.64 -5.76 12.01
C VAL A 7 7.02 -4.59 11.09
N GLU A 8 6.70 -3.36 11.46
CA GLU A 8 7.13 -2.17 10.71
C GLU A 8 8.66 -2.07 10.61
N SER A 9 9.37 -2.29 11.73
CA SER A 9 10.84 -2.31 11.73
C SER A 9 11.39 -3.42 10.85
N LEU A 10 10.82 -4.62 10.91
CA LEU A 10 11.25 -5.75 10.06
C LEU A 10 11.04 -5.49 8.57
N VAL A 11 9.95 -4.81 8.21
CA VAL A 11 9.67 -4.41 6.82
C VAL A 11 10.65 -3.33 6.37
N PHE A 12 10.94 -2.34 7.23
CA PHE A 12 11.94 -1.32 6.95
C PHE A 12 13.33 -1.93 6.74
N ASP A 13 13.77 -2.80 7.65
CA ASP A 13 15.04 -3.51 7.56
C ASP A 13 15.11 -4.38 6.30
N LEU A 14 14.00 -5.01 5.90
CA LEU A 14 13.92 -5.77 4.65
C LEU A 14 14.19 -4.88 3.43
N PHE A 15 13.56 -3.71 3.34
CA PHE A 15 13.80 -2.78 2.23
C PHE A 15 15.21 -2.19 2.26
N ALA A 16 15.73 -1.86 3.44
CA ALA A 16 17.12 -1.40 3.58
C ALA A 16 18.13 -2.47 3.11
N ASN A 17 17.89 -3.75 3.40
CA ASN A 17 18.72 -4.86 2.93
C ASN A 17 18.62 -5.12 1.41
N LEU A 18 17.59 -4.58 0.75
CA LEU A 18 17.40 -4.63 -0.70
C LEU A 18 17.96 -3.39 -1.41
N ASP A 19 18.77 -2.58 -0.72
CA ASP A 19 19.34 -1.32 -1.22
C ASP A 19 18.27 -0.33 -1.70
N ALA A 20 17.11 -0.28 -1.02
CA ALA A 20 16.05 0.69 -1.32
C ALA A 20 16.55 2.13 -1.14
N THR A 21 16.12 3.03 -2.02
CA THR A 21 16.43 4.47 -1.91
C THR A 21 15.67 5.11 -0.74
N GLU A 22 16.11 6.27 -0.26
CA GLU A 22 15.42 7.02 0.81
C GLU A 22 13.94 7.30 0.45
N GLU A 23 13.67 7.64 -0.82
CA GLU A 23 12.30 7.84 -1.32
C GLU A 23 11.45 6.57 -1.26
N GLN A 24 12.06 5.39 -1.44
CA GLN A 24 11.36 4.10 -1.35
C GLN A 24 11.11 3.66 0.09
N LEU A 25 11.92 4.15 1.03
CA LEU A 25 11.75 3.91 2.47
C LEU A 25 10.66 4.79 3.10
N ASP A 26 10.22 5.86 2.42
CA ASP A 26 9.08 6.70 2.81
C ASP A 26 7.74 6.13 2.29
N PHE A 27 7.45 4.89 2.66
CA PHE A 27 6.21 4.21 2.26
C PHE A 27 5.05 4.50 3.23
N PRO A 28 3.81 4.69 2.75
CA PRO A 28 2.66 4.85 3.61
C PRO A 28 2.33 3.54 4.34
N VAL A 29 2.20 3.62 5.67
CA VAL A 29 1.78 2.48 6.51
C VAL A 29 0.29 2.62 6.85
N LEU A 30 -0.46 1.54 6.62
CA LEU A 30 -1.86 1.41 7.02
C LEU A 30 -2.05 0.12 7.82
N TYR A 31 -2.82 0.21 8.89
CA TYR A 31 -3.30 -0.94 9.64
C TYR A 31 -4.67 -1.33 9.12
N ALA A 32 -4.91 -2.63 8.91
CA ALA A 32 -6.17 -3.10 8.39
C ALA A 32 -6.59 -4.45 8.98
N SER A 33 -7.90 -4.70 8.97
CA SER A 33 -8.48 -6.02 9.23
C SER A 33 -9.38 -6.41 8.07
N ALA A 34 -8.94 -7.38 7.28
CA ALA A 34 -9.76 -7.93 6.18
C ALA A 34 -11.03 -8.61 6.69
N LYS A 35 -10.97 -9.22 7.90
CA LYS A 35 -12.13 -9.86 8.52
C LYS A 35 -13.19 -8.85 8.95
N GLU A 36 -12.75 -7.74 9.55
CA GLU A 36 -13.64 -6.72 10.12
C GLU A 36 -13.92 -5.56 9.14
N GLY A 37 -13.33 -5.59 7.95
CA GLY A 37 -13.66 -4.67 6.86
C GLY A 37 -13.15 -3.24 7.02
N TRP A 38 -12.03 -3.01 7.72
CA TRP A 38 -11.51 -1.66 7.96
C TRP A 38 -10.02 -1.50 7.64
N ALA A 39 -9.63 -0.28 7.25
CA ALA A 39 -8.25 0.17 7.11
C ALA A 39 -8.08 1.58 7.71
N SER A 40 -6.96 1.83 8.39
CA SER A 40 -6.65 3.12 9.01
C SER A 40 -5.16 3.41 9.05
N SER A 41 -4.78 4.69 8.96
CA SER A 41 -3.40 5.15 9.19
C SER A 41 -2.93 5.02 10.64
N THR A 42 -3.86 4.85 11.58
CA THR A 42 -3.56 4.61 13.00
C THR A 42 -4.13 3.27 13.41
N PHE A 43 -3.42 2.55 14.28
CA PHE A 43 -3.94 1.30 14.81
C PHE A 43 -5.15 1.56 15.73
N ILE A 44 -6.32 1.03 15.34
CA ILE A 44 -7.55 1.12 16.12
C ILE A 44 -8.04 -0.30 16.44
N LYS A 45 -8.14 -0.64 17.72
CA LYS A 45 -8.57 -1.98 18.15
C LYS A 45 -10.03 -2.25 17.80
N ASP A 46 -10.89 -1.26 18.03
CA ASP A 46 -12.34 -1.31 17.79
C ASP A 46 -12.78 -0.03 17.07
N PRO A 47 -12.69 0.01 15.73
CA PRO A 47 -13.08 1.20 14.98
C PRO A 47 -14.59 1.45 15.09
N PRO A 48 -15.01 2.72 15.20
CA PRO A 48 -16.41 3.07 15.21
C PRO A 48 -17.06 2.70 13.86
N ALA A 49 -18.38 2.50 13.87
CA ALA A 49 -19.09 1.89 12.74
C ALA A 49 -18.96 2.68 11.42
N ASP A 50 -18.82 3.99 11.50
CA ASP A 50 -18.57 4.92 10.40
C ASP A 50 -17.14 4.79 9.82
N ALA A 51 -16.17 4.36 10.63
CA ALA A 51 -14.79 4.11 10.24
C ALA A 51 -14.53 2.66 9.77
N LYS A 52 -15.55 1.78 9.75
CA LYS A 52 -15.44 0.40 9.25
C LYS A 52 -15.58 0.32 7.72
N ASN A 53 -14.61 0.90 7.03
CA ASN A 53 -14.54 0.81 5.57
C ASN A 53 -13.08 0.73 5.09
N MET A 54 -12.92 0.39 3.81
CA MET A 54 -11.61 0.30 3.14
C MET A 54 -11.26 1.56 2.35
N SER A 55 -12.00 2.66 2.51
CA SER A 55 -11.79 3.88 1.73
C SER A 55 -10.38 4.40 1.91
N GLN A 56 -9.85 4.43 3.14
CA GLN A 56 -8.48 4.89 3.40
C GLN A 56 -7.41 4.08 2.64
N LEU A 57 -7.61 2.76 2.48
CA LEU A 57 -6.70 1.93 1.69
C LEU A 57 -6.73 2.35 0.21
N LEU A 58 -7.92 2.49 -0.36
CA LEU A 58 -8.10 2.84 -1.77
C LEU A 58 -7.62 4.27 -2.06
N ASP A 59 -7.92 5.21 -1.16
CA ASP A 59 -7.50 6.61 -1.27
C ASP A 59 -5.97 6.72 -1.22
N THR A 60 -5.32 5.97 -0.32
CA THR A 60 -3.85 5.91 -0.26
C THR A 60 -3.25 5.31 -1.53
N ILE A 61 -3.85 4.25 -2.10
CA ILE A 61 -3.38 3.68 -3.38
C ILE A 61 -3.47 4.73 -4.49
N ILE A 62 -4.61 5.41 -4.61
CA ILE A 62 -4.81 6.45 -5.65
C ILE A 62 -3.84 7.62 -5.45
N GLY A 63 -3.57 8.02 -4.21
CA GLY A 63 -2.70 9.15 -3.89
C GLY A 63 -1.21 8.85 -4.02
N HIS A 64 -0.78 7.62 -3.71
CA HIS A 64 0.63 7.25 -3.70
C HIS A 64 1.13 6.76 -5.07
N PHE A 65 0.29 6.03 -5.83
CA PHE A 65 0.71 5.51 -7.13
C PHE A 65 0.42 6.51 -8.25
N PRO A 66 1.45 6.96 -8.99
CA PRO A 66 1.23 7.83 -10.14
C PRO A 66 0.45 7.08 -11.22
N SER A 67 -0.39 7.80 -11.96
CA SER A 67 -1.08 7.23 -13.11
C SER A 67 -0.06 6.70 -14.14
N PRO A 68 -0.33 5.55 -14.78
CA PRO A 68 0.53 5.02 -15.82
C PRO A 68 0.72 6.05 -16.95
N LYS A 69 1.97 6.21 -17.40
CA LYS A 69 2.30 7.10 -18.52
C LYS A 69 1.92 6.41 -19.82
N ALA A 70 0.74 6.70 -20.34
CA ALA A 70 0.29 6.27 -21.66
C ALA A 70 -0.13 7.48 -22.50
N SER A 71 0.20 7.45 -23.79
CA SER A 71 -0.22 8.47 -24.74
C SER A 71 -1.38 7.93 -25.58
N ILE A 72 -2.48 8.68 -25.64
CA ILE A 72 -3.67 8.32 -26.44
C ILE A 72 -3.37 8.49 -27.93
N ASP A 73 -2.49 9.42 -28.29
CA ASP A 73 -2.10 9.71 -29.67
C ASP A 73 -1.01 8.77 -30.21
N ALA A 74 -0.42 7.95 -29.33
CA ALA A 74 0.55 6.94 -29.74
C ALA A 74 -0.16 5.72 -30.36
N PRO A 75 0.50 4.99 -31.28
CA PRO A 75 0.00 3.70 -31.73
C PRO A 75 -0.29 2.77 -30.54
N PHE A 76 -1.37 2.00 -30.63
CA PHE A 76 -1.76 1.06 -29.57
C PHE A 76 -0.59 0.11 -29.22
N GLN A 77 -0.17 0.15 -27.95
CA GLN A 77 0.86 -0.71 -27.39
C GLN A 77 0.28 -1.46 -26.20
N MET A 78 0.33 -2.79 -26.26
CA MET A 78 -0.05 -3.67 -25.16
C MET A 78 1.04 -4.74 -25.03
N MET A 79 1.64 -4.83 -23.85
CA MET A 79 2.56 -5.92 -23.54
C MET A 79 1.74 -7.15 -23.12
N GLY A 80 1.80 -8.21 -23.92
CA GLY A 80 1.26 -9.51 -23.54
C GLY A 80 2.13 -10.13 -22.46
N VAL A 81 1.85 -9.84 -21.18
CA VAL A 81 2.52 -10.51 -20.08
C VAL A 81 1.85 -11.87 -19.89
N ARG A 82 2.52 -12.94 -20.32
CA ARG A 82 2.08 -14.30 -19.99
C ARG A 82 2.58 -14.61 -18.59
N GLY A 83 1.76 -14.26 -17.59
CA GLY A 83 2.01 -14.63 -16.21
C GLY A 83 2.03 -16.15 -16.06
N ILE A 84 3.17 -16.65 -15.61
CA ILE A 84 3.28 -17.93 -14.91
C ILE A 84 2.35 -17.84 -13.70
N CYS A 85 1.21 -18.53 -13.79
CA CYS A 85 0.62 -19.18 -12.63
C CYS A 85 1.23 -20.58 -12.53
#